data_AF-A0A7C5DVK0-F1
#
_entry.id   AF-A0A7C5DVK0-F1
#
_cell.length_a   1.000
_cell.length_b   1.000
_cell.length_c   1.000
_cell.angle_alpha   90.00
_cell.angle_beta   90.00
_cell.angle_gamma   90.00
#
_symmetry.space_group_name_H-M   'P 1'
#
loop_
_entity.id
_entity.type
_entity.pdbx_description
1 polymer ?
#
loop_
_entity_poly.entity_id
_entity_poly.type
_entity_poly.pdbx_seq_one_letter_code
_entity_poly.pdbx_strand_id
1 'polypeptide(L)'
;MCKRKKGNSTVFGVSLLMLILLALMSTYSLSLIKESSAVVRLRLENAKKLITVDSALKVLNFSKNHEEAVTLELNGYTIRTYKDGKKWYVEISNDRIREIYSE
;
A
#
# COMPACT_ATOMS: atom_id res chain seq x y z
N MET A 1 -7.87 61.01 -32.50
CA MET A 1 -6.69 60.28 -31.97
C MET A 1 -7.16 59.18 -31.03
N CYS A 2 -7.06 57.92 -31.46
CA CYS A 2 -7.56 56.77 -30.70
C CYS A 2 -6.54 56.41 -29.59
N LYS A 3 -6.77 56.88 -28.35
CA LYS A 3 -5.98 56.45 -27.17
C LYS A 3 -6.33 54.99 -26.89
N ARG A 4 -5.52 54.05 -27.41
CA ARG A 4 -5.68 52.61 -27.19
C ARG A 4 -5.74 52.30 -25.70
N LYS A 5 -6.74 51.51 -25.29
CA LYS A 5 -6.91 50.85 -23.98
C LYS A 5 -5.70 49.95 -23.65
N LYS A 6 -4.56 50.55 -23.27
CA LYS A 6 -3.33 49.83 -22.95
C LYS A 6 -3.43 49.03 -21.63
N GLY A 7 -4.28 49.46 -20.69
CA GLY A 7 -4.47 48.80 -19.39
C GLY A 7 -5.16 47.44 -19.46
N ASN A 8 -6.16 47.26 -20.32
CA ASN A 8 -6.92 46.00 -20.37
C ASN A 8 -6.11 44.83 -20.93
N SER A 9 -5.23 45.05 -21.92
CA SER A 9 -4.40 43.96 -22.48
C SER A 9 -3.32 43.48 -21.52
N THR A 10 -2.71 44.38 -20.74
CA THR A 10 -1.70 44.00 -19.74
C THR A 10 -2.33 43.25 -18.58
N VAL A 11 -3.51 43.69 -18.11
CA VAL A 11 -4.27 42.99 -17.08
C VAL A 11 -4.70 41.60 -17.57
N PHE A 12 -5.21 41.48 -18.80
CA PHE A 12 -5.56 40.19 -19.40
C PHE A 12 -4.37 39.23 -19.48
N GLY A 13 -3.21 39.74 -19.93
CA GLY A 13 -1.98 38.95 -20.02
C GLY A 13 -1.51 38.42 -18.67
N VAL A 14 -1.51 39.28 -17.65
CA VAL A 14 -1.12 38.89 -16.28
C VAL A 14 -2.12 37.88 -15.69
N SER A 15 -3.42 38.08 -15.89
CA SER A 15 -4.43 37.12 -15.41
C SER A 15 -4.35 35.76 -16.12
N LEU A 16 -4.06 35.75 -17.43
CA LEU A 16 -3.86 34.50 -18.17
C LEU A 16 -2.63 33.75 -17.66
N LEU A 17 -1.54 34.48 -17.38
CA LEU A 17 -0.31 33.91 -16.85
C LEU A 17 -0.51 33.32 -15.44
N MET A 18 -1.30 34.00 -14.58
CA MET A 18 -1.70 33.45 -13.28
C MET A 18 -2.56 32.19 -13.41
N LEU A 19 -3.51 32.14 -14.34
CA LEU A 19 -4.34 30.95 -14.56
C LEU A 19 -3.51 29.75 -15.04
N ILE A 20 -2.53 29.99 -15.92
CA ILE A 20 -1.61 28.94 -16.37
C ILE A 20 -0.76 28.42 -15.19
N LEU A 21 -0.24 29.32 -14.34
CA LEU A 21 0.52 28.92 -13.15
C LEU A 21 -0.34 28.12 -12.16
N LEU A 22 -1.59 28.52 -11.93
CA LEU A 22 -2.52 27.79 -11.07
C LEU A 22 -2.84 26.40 -11.64
N ALA A 23 -3.04 26.31 -12.95
CA ALA A 23 -3.26 25.03 -13.62
C ALA A 23 -2.05 24.11 -13.45
N LEU A 24 -0.83 24.60 -13.69
CA LEU A 24 0.40 23.83 -13.50
C LEU A 24 0.55 23.33 -12.05
N MET A 25 0.36 24.21 -11.07
CA MET A 25 0.44 23.84 -9.65
C MET A 25 -0.60 22.78 -9.29
N SER A 26 -1.84 22.91 -9.77
CA SER A 26 -2.89 21.92 -9.52
C SER A 26 -2.55 20.54 -10.09
N THR A 27 -1.99 20.48 -11.31
CA THR A 27 -1.58 19.22 -11.93
C THR A 27 -0.40 18.58 -11.20
N TYR A 28 0.54 19.38 -10.72
CA TYR A 28 1.69 18.91 -9.94
C TYR A 28 1.24 18.34 -8.57
N SER A 29 0.37 19.06 -7.86
CA SER A 29 -0.22 18.57 -6.60
C SER A 29 -0.98 17.27 -6.80
N LEU A 30 -1.75 17.13 -7.89
CA LEU A 30 -2.47 15.91 -8.20
C LEU A 30 -1.51 14.73 -8.49
N SER A 31 -0.38 14.99 -9.15
CA SER A 31 0.66 13.99 -9.38
C SER A 31 1.27 13.50 -8.07
N LEU A 32 1.63 14.42 -7.17
CA LEU A 32 2.16 14.08 -5.84
C LEU A 32 1.17 13.29 -4.98
N ILE A 33 -0.12 13.61 -5.04
CA ILE A 33 -1.17 12.85 -4.34
C ILE A 33 -1.27 11.43 -4.89
N LYS A 34 -1.21 11.26 -6.22
CA LYS A 34 -1.22 9.92 -6.85
C LYS A 34 0.00 9.11 -6.43
N GLU A 35 1.20 9.69 -6.49
CA GLU A 35 2.43 9.00 -6.08
C GLU A 35 2.43 8.65 -4.59
N SER A 36 2.05 9.59 -3.72
CA SER A 36 1.95 9.31 -2.28
C SER A 36 0.92 8.23 -1.97
N SER A 37 -0.22 8.19 -2.67
CA SER A 37 -1.22 7.14 -2.49
C SER A 37 -0.69 5.75 -2.87
N ALA A 38 0.13 5.66 -3.93
CA ALA A 38 0.79 4.42 -4.33
C ALA A 38 1.80 3.97 -3.27
N VAL A 39 2.60 4.89 -2.73
CA VAL A 39 3.56 4.60 -1.67
C VAL A 39 2.87 4.13 -0.39
N VAL A 40 1.78 4.81 0.02
CA VAL A 40 1.00 4.42 1.21
C VAL A 40 0.39 3.04 1.02
N ARG A 41 -0.15 2.73 -0.16
CA ARG A 41 -0.68 1.40 -0.47
C ARG A 41 0.38 0.31 -0.36
N LEU A 42 1.55 0.52 -0.94
CA LEU A 42 2.67 -0.44 -0.85
C LEU A 42 3.13 -0.63 0.60
N ARG A 43 3.22 0.44 1.38
CA ARG A 43 3.55 0.35 2.82
C ARG A 43 2.49 -0.41 3.61
N LEU A 44 1.21 -0.20 3.31
CA LEU A 44 0.11 -0.89 3.96
C LEU A 44 0.13 -2.39 3.62
N GLU A 45 0.36 -2.76 2.37
CA GLU A 45 0.49 -4.16 1.94
C GLU A 45 1.68 -4.85 2.64
N ASN A 46 2.82 -4.17 2.73
CA ASN A 46 3.98 -4.69 3.46
C ASN A 46 3.71 -4.84 4.97
N ALA A 47 3.02 -3.88 5.58
CA ALA A 47 2.64 -3.95 6.99
C ALA A 47 1.70 -5.13 7.25
N LYS A 48 0.70 -5.35 6.38
CA LYS A 48 -0.19 -6.52 6.46
C LYS A 48 0.58 -7.82 6.37
N LYS A 49 1.54 -7.92 5.44
CA LYS A 49 2.40 -9.11 5.32
C LYS A 49 3.19 -9.37 6.60
N LEU A 50 3.86 -8.35 7.14
CA LEU A 50 4.65 -8.46 8.38
C LEU A 50 3.80 -8.93 9.56
N ILE A 51 2.63 -8.33 9.77
CA ILE A 51 1.72 -8.71 10.86
C ILE A 51 1.21 -10.15 10.67
N THR A 52 0.95 -10.55 9.42
CA THR A 52 0.48 -11.90 9.10
C THR A 52 1.56 -12.95 9.38
N VAL A 53 2.83 -12.65 9.04
CA VAL A 53 3.97 -13.52 9.37
C VAL A 53 4.15 -13.63 10.88
N ASP A 54 4.15 -12.52 11.61
CA ASP A 54 4.26 -12.54 13.08
C ASP A 54 3.13 -13.35 13.74
N SER A 55 1.91 -13.21 13.23
CA SER A 55 0.75 -13.96 13.70
C SER A 55 0.88 -15.45 13.37
N ALA A 56 1.31 -15.79 12.15
CA ALA A 56 1.56 -17.18 11.72
C ALA A 56 2.58 -17.88 12.62
N LEU A 57 3.66 -17.19 13.01
CA LEU A 57 4.66 -17.75 13.93
C LEU A 57 4.10 -17.98 15.34
N LYS A 58 3.19 -17.13 15.81
CA LYS A 58 2.47 -17.36 17.07
C LYS A 58 1.55 -18.57 16.98
N VAL A 59 0.85 -18.74 15.85
CA VAL A 59 0.00 -19.91 15.60
C VAL A 59 0.84 -21.19 15.50
N LEU A 60 2.04 -21.12 14.91
CA LEU A 60 3.00 -22.22 14.88
C LEU A 60 3.41 -22.65 16.29
N ASN A 61 3.75 -21.68 17.15
CA ASN A 61 4.07 -21.95 18.55
C ASN A 61 2.89 -22.55 19.31
N PHE A 62 1.68 -22.05 19.09
CA PHE A 62 0.47 -22.62 19.67
C PHE A 62 0.27 -24.08 19.25
N SER A 63 0.40 -24.36 17.95
CA SER A 63 0.23 -25.70 17.36
C SER A 63 1.25 -26.69 17.92
N LYS A 64 2.51 -26.25 18.06
CA LYS A 64 3.58 -27.02 18.70
C LYS A 64 3.28 -27.35 20.16
N ASN A 65 2.79 -26.37 20.93
CA ASN A 65 2.55 -26.55 22.37
C ASN A 65 1.35 -27.43 22.67
N HIS A 66 0.32 -27.43 21.82
CA HIS A 66 -0.91 -28.20 22.01
C HIS A 66 -0.97 -29.45 21.12
N GLU A 67 0.08 -29.69 20.33
CA GLU A 67 0.17 -30.74 19.31
C GLU A 67 -1.01 -30.79 18.32
N GLU A 68 -1.59 -29.63 18.00
CA GLU A 68 -2.78 -29.51 17.16
C GLU A 68 -2.51 -28.69 15.90
N ALA A 69 -2.92 -29.20 14.75
CA ALA A 69 -2.85 -28.47 13.48
C ALA A 69 -3.98 -27.44 13.40
N VAL A 70 -3.64 -26.21 13.05
CA VAL A 70 -4.56 -25.07 12.98
C VAL A 70 -4.58 -24.55 11.55
N THR A 71 -5.78 -24.34 11.03
CA THR A 71 -5.99 -23.62 9.77
C THR A 71 -6.89 -22.43 10.04
N LEU A 72 -6.47 -21.25 9.62
CA LEU A 72 -7.24 -20.01 9.78
C LEU A 72 -6.97 -19.05 8.63
N GLU A 73 -7.88 -18.09 8.46
CA GLU A 73 -7.72 -17.00 7.49
C GLU A 73 -7.45 -15.68 8.23
N LEU A 74 -6.42 -14.96 7.79
CA LEU A 74 -6.03 -13.67 8.35
C LEU A 74 -5.57 -12.72 7.25
N ASN A 75 -6.18 -11.53 7.17
CA ASN A 75 -5.81 -10.48 6.20
C ASN A 75 -5.82 -10.92 4.73
N GLY A 76 -6.65 -11.92 4.37
CA GLY A 76 -6.69 -12.49 3.02
C GLY A 76 -5.59 -13.54 2.74
N TYR A 77 -4.91 -14.03 3.79
CA TYR A 77 -4.00 -15.16 3.72
C TYR A 77 -4.59 -16.34 4.48
N THR A 78 -4.47 -17.53 3.92
CA THR A 78 -4.68 -18.80 4.62
C THR A 78 -3.40 -19.18 5.34
N ILE A 79 -3.47 -19.32 6.66
CA ILE A 79 -2.40 -19.78 7.53
C ILE A 79 -2.73 -21.19 7.96
N ARG A 80 -1.87 -22.15 7.63
CA ARG A 80 -2.02 -23.56 7.98
C ARG A 80 -0.78 -24.08 8.68
N THR A 81 -0.94 -24.58 9.89
CA THR A 81 0.12 -25.32 10.58
C THR A 81 -0.04 -26.81 10.35
N TYR A 82 1.09 -27.51 10.25
CA TYR A 82 1.12 -28.96 10.12
C TYR A 82 2.41 -29.52 10.70
N LYS A 83 2.35 -30.78 11.12
CA LYS A 83 3.49 -31.54 11.61
C LYS A 83 3.95 -32.48 10.50
N ASP A 84 5.24 -32.40 10.16
CA ASP A 84 5.88 -33.35 9.25
C ASP A 84 7.10 -33.98 9.98
N GLY A 85 6.96 -35.26 10.30
CA GLY A 85 7.85 -35.99 11.19
C GLY A 85 7.89 -35.39 12.60
N LYS A 86 9.06 -34.86 12.99
CA LYS A 86 9.28 -34.22 14.30
C LYS A 86 9.19 -32.69 14.26
N LYS A 87 9.06 -32.09 13.08
CA LYS A 87 9.09 -30.65 12.90
C LYS A 87 7.70 -30.10 12.64
N TRP A 88 7.48 -28.89 13.16
CA TRP A 88 6.28 -28.11 12.88
C TRP A 88 6.57 -27.07 11.82
N TYR A 89 5.59 -26.88 10.94
CA TYR A 89 5.64 -25.95 9.84
C TYR A 89 4.40 -25.07 9.86
N VAL A 90 4.55 -23.85 9.33
CA VAL A 90 3.44 -22.97 9.02
C VAL A 90 3.52 -22.56 7.56
N GLU A 91 2.44 -22.77 6.84
CA GLU A 91 2.23 -22.33 5.48
C GLU A 91 1.35 -21.09 5.49
N ILE A 92 1.83 -20.02 4.86
CA ILE A 92 1.08 -18.78 4.62
C ILE A 92 0.84 -18.71 3.11
N SER A 93 -0.42 -18.75 2.71
CA SER A 93 -0.78 -18.79 1.29
C SER A 93 -1.89 -17.81 0.94
N ASN A 94 -1.86 -17.26 -0.26
CA ASN A 94 -2.98 -16.61 -0.94
C ASN A 94 -2.91 -16.93 -2.44
N ASP A 95 -3.82 -16.37 -3.24
CA ASP A 95 -3.91 -16.62 -4.70
C ASP A 95 -2.60 -16.40 -5.50
N ARG A 96 -1.62 -15.69 -4.93
CA ARG A 96 -0.37 -15.30 -5.60
C ARG A 96 0.90 -15.73 -4.88
N ILE A 97 0.84 -15.95 -3.57
CA ILE A 97 2.00 -16.13 -2.70
C ILE A 97 1.81 -17.41 -1.90
N ARG A 98 2.87 -18.21 -1.80
CA ARG A 98 2.95 -19.36 -0.90
C ARG A 98 4.32 -19.34 -0.21
N GLU A 99 4.32 -19.14 1.09
CA GLU A 99 5.52 -19.08 1.91
C GLU A 99 5.40 -20.13 3.03
N ILE A 100 6.46 -20.91 3.24
CA ILE A 100 6.51 -21.94 4.28
C ILE A 100 7.63 -21.57 5.24
N TYR A 101 7.30 -21.53 6.51
CA TYR A 101 8.24 -21.30 7.60
C TYR A 101 8.32 -22.55 8.47
N SER A 102 9.51 -22.86 8.93
CA SER A 102 9.76 -23.91 9.92
C SER A 102 10.46 -23.31 11.14
N GLU A 103 10.47 -24.10 12.20
CA GLU A 103 11.45 -23.96 13.28
C GLU A 103 12.89 -24.02 12.74
#